data_AF-A0A444HC88-F1
#
_entry.id   AF-A0A444HC88-F1
#
_cell.length_a   1.000
_cell.length_b   1.000
_cell.length_c   1.000
_cell.angle_alpha   90.00
_cell.angle_beta   90.00
_cell.angle_gamma   90.00
#
_symmetry.space_group_name_H-M   'P 1'
#
loop_
_entity.id
_entity.type
_entity.pdbx_description
1 polymer ?
#
loop_
_entity_poly.entity_id
_entity_poly.type
_entity_poly.pdbx_seq_one_letter_code
_entity_poly.pdbx_strand_id
1 'polypeptide(L)'
;MKKINFIILILFTMLCKAQSPVKSLYDDRDINGAYYKDIYNDFDKFIGTWKYTNGSTSLTITLQKKVQYHKFFSNGDDYYLDVMVGEYKYIENGVEKINTLPFLFQNFDDPYKYNIAGSLIARPNSIYCLGCGPNDRKLVLQFSDPTREIEGYEPQMMFQRADSGGVQKLKLIFRTISGMIVEEGVEPPYSEYTVPFGEYLLVKQ
;
A
#
# COMPACT_ATOMS: atom_id res chain seq x y z
N MET A 1 22.31 -20.97 50.96
CA MET A 1 20.99 -20.47 50.50
C MET A 1 20.95 -18.96 50.21
N LYS A 2 21.67 -18.09 50.95
CA LYS A 2 21.68 -16.62 50.70
C LYS A 2 22.31 -16.17 49.35
N LYS A 3 23.25 -16.94 48.79
CA LYS A 3 23.91 -16.62 47.49
C LYS A 3 23.08 -16.99 46.25
N ILE A 4 22.17 -17.96 46.36
CA ILE A 4 21.29 -18.39 45.25
C ILE A 4 20.23 -17.32 44.95
N ASN A 5 19.69 -16.68 45.98
CA ASN A 5 18.72 -15.59 45.82
C ASN A 5 19.32 -14.36 45.10
N PHE A 6 20.63 -14.14 45.21
CA PHE A 6 21.32 -13.03 44.54
C PHE A 6 21.53 -13.30 43.04
N ILE A 7 21.72 -14.57 42.65
CA ILE A 7 21.88 -14.98 41.25
C ILE A 7 20.55 -14.88 40.49
N ILE A 8 19.43 -15.21 41.13
CA ILE A 8 18.07 -15.08 40.55
C ILE A 8 17.73 -13.60 40.29
N LEU A 9 18.19 -12.68 41.15
CA LEU A 9 17.98 -11.24 41.00
C LEU A 9 18.76 -10.65 39.80
N ILE A 10 19.98 -11.14 39.54
CA ILE A 10 20.83 -10.72 38.41
C ILE A 10 20.32 -11.26 37.06
N LEU A 11 19.71 -12.46 37.06
CA LEU A 11 19.09 -13.03 35.86
C LEU A 11 17.81 -12.28 35.43
N PHE A 12 17.11 -11.64 36.37
CA PHE A 12 15.92 -10.82 36.06
C PHE A 12 16.27 -9.46 35.43
N THR A 13 17.42 -8.87 35.77
CA THR A 13 17.84 -7.57 35.20
C THR A 13 18.36 -7.68 33.77
N MET A 14 18.76 -8.88 33.33
CA MET A 14 19.22 -9.15 31.95
C MET A 14 18.07 -9.37 30.95
N LEU A 15 16.81 -9.42 31.42
CA LEU A 15 15.63 -9.56 30.57
C LEU A 15 15.10 -8.21 30.04
N CYS A 16 15.81 -7.11 30.28
CA CYS A 16 15.52 -5.83 29.64
C CYS A 16 15.94 -5.89 28.15
N LYS A 17 15.17 -6.63 27.34
CA LYS A 17 15.17 -6.41 25.91
C LYS A 17 14.56 -5.03 25.69
N ALA A 18 15.36 -4.11 25.14
CA ALA A 18 14.82 -2.88 24.58
C ALA A 18 13.78 -3.28 23.53
N GLN A 19 12.49 -3.21 23.89
CA GLN A 19 11.41 -3.42 22.94
C GLN A 19 11.32 -2.15 22.10
N SER A 20 11.47 -2.30 20.79
CA SER A 20 11.16 -1.23 19.84
C SER A 20 9.75 -0.70 20.10
N PRO A 21 9.54 0.62 20.20
CA PRO A 21 8.22 1.17 20.44
C PRO A 21 7.30 0.80 19.28
N VAL A 22 6.09 0.34 19.60
CA VAL A 22 5.04 0.09 18.61
C VAL A 22 4.16 1.32 18.50
N LYS A 23 4.11 1.92 17.32
CA LYS A 23 3.31 3.10 16.99
C LYS A 23 2.27 2.74 15.94
N SER A 24 1.25 3.57 15.82
CA SER A 24 0.21 3.43 14.81
C SER A 24 0.73 3.91 13.44
N LEU A 25 0.25 3.33 12.34
CA LEU A 25 0.49 3.85 10.97
C LEU A 25 0.05 5.31 10.76
N TYR A 26 -0.77 5.83 11.66
CA TYR A 26 -1.22 7.22 11.68
C TYR A 26 -0.28 8.18 12.40
N ASP A 27 0.69 7.67 13.15
CA ASP A 27 1.65 8.51 13.85
C ASP A 27 2.76 8.94 12.89
N ASP A 28 3.39 10.08 13.16
CA ASP A 28 4.56 10.52 12.42
C ASP A 28 5.70 9.49 12.56
N ARG A 29 6.43 9.29 11.47
CA ARG A 29 7.53 8.31 11.38
C ARG A 29 8.84 8.91 11.86
N ASP A 30 8.83 9.36 13.10
CA ASP A 30 9.86 10.20 13.71
C ASP A 30 10.76 9.45 14.71
N ILE A 31 10.39 8.22 15.09
CA ILE A 31 11.16 7.40 16.02
C ILE A 31 11.95 6.31 15.28
N ASN A 32 13.27 6.38 15.41
CA ASN A 32 14.22 5.39 14.90
C ASN A 32 14.02 4.03 15.59
N GLY A 33 14.08 2.94 14.84
CA GLY A 33 13.85 1.56 15.29
C GLY A 33 12.42 1.21 15.69
N ALA A 34 11.46 2.15 15.59
CA ALA A 34 10.05 1.92 15.95
C ALA A 34 9.33 1.01 14.95
N TYR A 35 8.23 0.38 15.38
CA TYR A 35 7.35 -0.38 14.51
C TYR A 35 6.00 0.32 14.32
N TYR A 36 5.77 0.87 13.13
CA TYR A 36 4.51 1.51 12.71
C TYR A 36 3.53 0.45 12.19
N LYS A 37 2.65 0.01 13.07
CA LYS A 37 1.71 -1.07 12.85
C LYS A 37 0.34 -0.55 12.44
N ASP A 38 -0.37 -1.30 11.60
CA ASP A 38 -1.80 -1.11 11.40
C ASP A 38 -2.56 -1.62 12.65
N ILE A 39 -2.51 -0.84 13.73
CA ILE A 39 -3.03 -1.19 15.05
C ILE A 39 -4.54 -1.46 15.02
N TYR A 40 -5.27 -0.77 14.15
CA TYR A 40 -6.72 -0.84 14.06
C TYR A 40 -7.23 -1.82 13.00
N ASN A 41 -6.33 -2.58 12.37
CA ASN A 41 -6.64 -3.52 11.28
C ASN A 41 -7.43 -2.86 10.14
N ASP A 42 -7.11 -1.61 9.82
CA ASP A 42 -7.77 -0.87 8.76
C ASP A 42 -7.46 -1.48 7.38
N PHE A 43 -6.33 -2.18 7.23
CA PHE A 43 -5.99 -2.90 6.01
C PHE A 43 -6.94 -4.06 5.70
N ASP A 44 -7.51 -4.71 6.70
CA ASP A 44 -8.41 -5.87 6.52
C ASP A 44 -9.63 -5.52 5.65
N LYS A 45 -10.02 -4.23 5.63
CA LYS A 45 -11.09 -3.71 4.79
C LYS A 45 -10.76 -3.77 3.30
N PHE A 46 -9.49 -3.84 2.92
CA PHE A 46 -9.02 -3.74 1.53
C PHE A 46 -8.37 -5.02 1.02
N ILE A 47 -7.87 -5.90 1.89
CA ILE A 47 -7.21 -7.16 1.52
C ILE A 47 -8.13 -8.05 0.67
N GLY A 48 -7.59 -8.64 -0.39
CA GLY A 48 -8.18 -9.67 -1.25
C GLY A 48 -8.30 -9.25 -2.71
N THR A 49 -9.05 -10.02 -3.50
CA THR A 49 -9.18 -9.80 -4.95
C THR A 49 -10.46 -9.01 -5.28
N TRP A 50 -10.32 -8.05 -6.17
CA TRP A 50 -11.34 -7.09 -6.56
C TRP A 50 -11.37 -6.93 -8.07
N LYS A 51 -12.55 -6.87 -8.67
CA LYS A 51 -12.71 -6.81 -10.12
C LYS A 51 -13.68 -5.72 -10.54
N TYR A 52 -13.24 -4.88 -11.46
CA TYR A 52 -14.09 -3.97 -12.24
C TYR A 52 -14.40 -4.63 -13.58
N THR A 53 -15.61 -4.42 -14.09
CA THR A 53 -16.05 -4.88 -15.40
C THR A 53 -16.90 -3.83 -16.07
N ASN A 54 -16.63 -3.57 -17.36
CA ASN A 54 -17.46 -2.77 -18.24
C ASN A 54 -17.42 -3.39 -19.64
N GLY A 55 -18.51 -4.06 -20.03
CA GLY A 55 -18.51 -4.90 -21.22
C GLY A 55 -17.42 -5.98 -21.16
N SER A 56 -16.55 -6.02 -22.16
CA SER A 56 -15.40 -6.93 -22.24
C SER A 56 -14.10 -6.37 -21.64
N THR A 57 -14.12 -5.13 -21.11
CA THR A 57 -13.01 -4.53 -20.38
C THR A 57 -13.10 -4.88 -18.90
N SER A 58 -11.98 -5.25 -18.29
CA SER A 58 -11.92 -5.53 -16.84
C SER A 58 -10.57 -5.19 -16.23
N LEU A 59 -10.61 -4.77 -14.97
CA LEU A 59 -9.44 -4.54 -14.12
C LEU A 59 -9.58 -5.42 -12.89
N THR A 60 -8.64 -6.35 -12.70
CA THR A 60 -8.56 -7.20 -11.50
C THR A 60 -7.38 -6.74 -10.66
N ILE A 61 -7.58 -6.50 -9.37
CA ILE A 61 -6.53 -6.11 -8.42
C ILE A 61 -6.59 -7.06 -7.23
N THR A 62 -5.44 -7.55 -6.79
CA THR A 62 -5.34 -8.32 -5.54
C THR A 62 -4.42 -7.60 -4.57
N LEU A 63 -4.94 -7.32 -3.37
CA LEU A 63 -4.22 -6.63 -2.29
C LEU A 63 -3.90 -7.59 -1.15
N GLN A 64 -2.70 -7.51 -0.58
CA GLN A 64 -2.23 -8.30 0.56
C GLN A 64 -1.46 -7.43 1.54
N LYS A 65 -1.52 -7.79 2.83
CA LYS A 65 -0.72 -7.14 3.88
C LYS A 65 0.62 -7.85 4.03
N LYS A 66 1.71 -7.08 4.07
CA LYS A 66 3.03 -7.50 4.53
C LYS A 66 3.28 -6.84 5.89
N VAL A 67 3.75 -7.63 6.85
CA VAL A 67 3.95 -7.17 8.22
C VAL A 67 5.42 -6.87 8.48
N GLN A 68 5.67 -5.87 9.33
CA GLN A 68 6.99 -5.59 9.89
C GLN A 68 8.12 -5.47 8.85
N TYR A 69 7.85 -4.83 7.71
CA TYR A 69 8.89 -4.52 6.72
C TYR A 69 9.92 -3.58 7.33
N HIS A 70 11.20 -3.92 7.24
CA HIS A 70 12.31 -3.10 7.73
C HIS A 70 12.70 -2.08 6.66
N LYS A 71 12.44 -0.80 6.94
CA LYS A 71 12.84 0.31 6.09
C LYS A 71 14.09 0.96 6.66
N PHE A 72 15.16 0.98 5.86
CA PHE A 72 16.45 1.58 6.22
C PHE A 72 16.75 2.76 5.30
N PHE A 73 17.30 3.83 5.86
CA PHE A 73 17.67 5.05 5.15
C PHE A 73 19.18 5.24 5.17
N SER A 74 19.72 5.90 4.14
CA SER A 74 21.17 6.11 3.99
C SER A 74 21.79 6.97 5.09
N ASN A 75 20.98 7.76 5.82
CA ASN A 75 21.41 8.54 6.98
C ASN A 75 21.54 7.69 8.27
N GLY A 76 21.26 6.39 8.20
CA GLY A 76 21.34 5.46 9.34
C GLY A 76 20.06 5.33 10.16
N ASP A 77 19.01 6.06 9.82
CA ASP A 77 17.70 5.86 10.43
C ASP A 77 17.04 4.59 9.88
N ASP A 78 16.28 3.93 10.73
CA ASP A 78 15.48 2.77 10.38
C ASP A 78 14.14 2.76 11.10
N TYR A 79 13.18 2.03 10.55
CA TYR A 79 11.96 1.67 11.24
C TYR A 79 11.32 0.46 10.58
N TYR A 80 10.35 -0.12 11.27
CA TYR A 80 9.53 -1.21 10.75
C TYR A 80 8.13 -0.70 10.45
N LEU A 81 7.45 -1.26 9.46
CA LEU A 81 6.05 -0.92 9.21
C LEU A 81 5.24 -2.04 8.56
N ASP A 82 3.94 -2.03 8.82
CA ASP A 82 2.98 -2.77 8.01
C ASP A 82 2.80 -2.07 6.65
N VAL A 83 2.79 -2.84 5.57
CA VAL A 83 2.65 -2.33 4.19
C VAL A 83 1.58 -3.12 3.46
N MET A 84 0.70 -2.43 2.73
CA MET A 84 -0.16 -3.06 1.74
C MET A 84 0.62 -3.19 0.43
N VAL A 85 0.57 -4.37 -0.16
CA VAL A 85 1.11 -4.64 -1.50
C VAL A 85 0.00 -5.20 -2.38
N GLY A 86 0.21 -5.16 -3.69
CA GLY A 86 -0.75 -5.70 -4.63
C GLY A 86 -0.23 -5.77 -6.05
N GLU A 87 -1.00 -6.50 -6.85
CA GLU A 87 -0.76 -6.69 -8.27
C GLU A 87 -2.08 -6.65 -9.03
N TYR A 88 -2.01 -6.49 -10.35
CA TYR A 88 -3.18 -6.27 -11.18
C TYR A 88 -3.13 -7.01 -12.50
N LYS A 89 -4.31 -7.10 -13.12
CA LYS A 89 -4.51 -7.58 -14.48
C LYS A 89 -5.50 -6.68 -15.18
N TYR A 90 -5.16 -6.21 -16.36
CA TYR A 90 -6.03 -5.38 -17.18
C TYR A 90 -6.29 -6.03 -18.53
N ILE A 91 -7.58 -6.16 -18.84
CA ILE A 91 -8.10 -6.64 -20.11
C ILE A 91 -8.90 -5.49 -20.71
N GLU A 92 -8.60 -5.14 -21.96
CA GLU A 92 -9.29 -4.10 -22.70
C GLU A 92 -9.93 -4.71 -23.93
N ASN A 93 -11.25 -4.55 -24.08
CA ASN A 93 -12.01 -5.08 -25.21
C ASN A 93 -11.79 -6.60 -25.43
N GLY A 94 -11.64 -7.36 -24.34
CA GLY A 94 -11.39 -8.81 -24.38
C GLY A 94 -9.94 -9.22 -24.64
N VAL A 95 -9.02 -8.27 -24.84
CA VAL A 95 -7.59 -8.54 -25.04
C VAL A 95 -6.83 -8.24 -23.76
N GLU A 96 -6.04 -9.20 -23.27
CA GLU A 96 -5.14 -8.99 -22.13
C GLU A 96 -4.04 -7.99 -22.52
N LYS A 97 -3.98 -6.86 -21.79
CA LYS A 97 -2.98 -5.82 -22.03
C LYS A 97 -1.79 -5.98 -21.09
N ILE A 98 -2.04 -6.40 -19.86
CA ILE A 98 -1.01 -6.64 -18.84
C ILE A 98 -1.54 -7.55 -17.73
N ASN A 99 -0.66 -8.34 -17.14
CA ASN A 99 -0.97 -9.24 -16.03
C ASN A 99 0.24 -9.40 -15.11
N THR A 100 0.22 -8.69 -13.98
CA THR A 100 1.27 -8.71 -12.96
C THR A 100 0.91 -9.58 -11.76
N LEU A 101 -0.30 -10.16 -11.71
CA LEU A 101 -0.76 -11.04 -10.62
C LEU A 101 0.22 -12.15 -10.23
N PRO A 102 0.96 -12.80 -11.15
CA PRO A 102 1.95 -13.80 -10.77
C PRO A 102 3.06 -13.28 -9.84
N PHE A 103 3.33 -11.97 -9.81
CA PHE A 103 4.33 -11.40 -8.93
C PHE A 103 3.94 -11.44 -7.45
N LEU A 104 2.66 -11.67 -7.11
CA LEU A 104 2.24 -11.92 -5.72
C LEU A 104 2.85 -13.19 -5.12
N PHE A 105 3.24 -14.15 -5.96
CA PHE A 105 3.94 -15.36 -5.52
C PHE A 105 5.43 -15.14 -5.31
N GLN A 106 5.97 -14.00 -5.77
CA GLN A 106 7.32 -13.58 -5.43
C GLN A 106 7.30 -12.96 -4.03
N ASN A 107 8.26 -13.34 -3.20
CA ASN A 107 8.47 -12.73 -1.88
C ASN A 107 9.61 -11.72 -2.00
N PHE A 108 9.28 -10.50 -2.45
CA PHE A 108 10.27 -9.42 -2.49
C PHE A 108 10.62 -9.00 -1.06
N ASP A 109 11.93 -8.82 -0.80
CA ASP A 109 12.41 -8.27 0.48
C ASP A 109 11.92 -6.83 0.70
N ASP A 110 11.81 -6.07 -0.40
CA ASP A 110 11.25 -4.73 -0.41
C ASP A 110 9.81 -4.76 -0.98
N PRO A 111 8.77 -4.47 -0.17
CA PRO A 111 7.38 -4.45 -0.62
C PRO A 111 7.11 -3.32 -1.63
N TYR A 112 7.97 -2.33 -1.77
CA TYR A 112 7.83 -1.28 -2.77
C TYR A 112 8.24 -1.74 -4.19
N LYS A 113 8.71 -3.00 -4.34
CA LYS A 113 8.94 -3.65 -5.65
C LYS A 113 7.68 -4.26 -6.28
N TYR A 114 6.60 -4.43 -5.51
CA TYR A 114 5.31 -4.79 -6.10
C TYR A 114 4.73 -3.60 -6.87
N ASN A 115 3.92 -3.87 -7.89
CA ASN A 115 3.42 -2.79 -8.75
C ASN A 115 2.34 -1.92 -8.08
N ILE A 116 1.77 -2.37 -6.96
CA ILE A 116 0.92 -1.56 -6.09
C ILE A 116 1.48 -1.70 -4.68
N ALA A 117 1.83 -0.60 -4.02
CA ALA A 117 2.40 -0.67 -2.68
C ALA A 117 2.15 0.61 -1.87
N GLY A 118 2.12 0.49 -0.54
CA GLY A 118 2.03 1.66 0.32
C GLY A 118 1.45 1.36 1.69
N SER A 119 1.47 2.38 2.54
CA SER A 119 1.02 2.25 3.94
C SER A 119 0.20 3.45 4.41
N LEU A 120 -0.17 4.36 3.50
CA LEU A 120 -0.94 5.55 3.83
C LEU A 120 -2.42 5.20 3.95
N ILE A 121 -2.94 5.33 5.18
CA ILE A 121 -4.38 5.28 5.46
C ILE A 121 -4.81 6.70 5.80
N ALA A 122 -5.64 7.29 4.96
CA ALA A 122 -6.19 8.62 5.18
C ALA A 122 -7.39 8.56 6.14
N ARG A 123 -7.31 9.35 7.21
CA ARG A 123 -8.40 9.58 8.17
C ARG A 123 -9.38 10.63 7.63
N PRO A 124 -10.62 10.67 8.15
CA PRO A 124 -11.56 11.74 7.84
C PRO A 124 -10.94 13.12 8.10
N ASN A 125 -11.28 14.09 7.25
CA ASN A 125 -10.77 15.47 7.28
C ASN A 125 -9.28 15.64 6.91
N SER A 126 -8.58 14.57 6.51
CA SER A 126 -7.28 14.70 5.84
C SER A 126 -7.45 15.18 4.39
N ILE A 127 -6.38 15.69 3.78
CA ILE A 127 -6.38 16.15 2.38
C ILE A 127 -6.85 15.07 1.39
N TYR A 128 -6.62 13.79 1.71
CA TYR A 128 -7.06 12.65 0.90
C TYR A 128 -8.51 12.22 1.19
N CYS A 129 -9.08 12.61 2.34
CA CYS A 129 -10.41 12.19 2.80
C CYS A 129 -11.28 13.39 3.26
N LEU A 130 -11.35 14.43 2.43
CA LEU A 130 -12.28 15.55 2.63
C LEU A 130 -13.73 15.07 2.46
N GLY A 131 -14.60 15.41 3.41
CA GLY A 131 -16.02 15.01 3.41
C GLY A 131 -16.29 13.55 3.79
N CYS A 132 -15.27 12.80 4.21
CA CYS A 132 -15.40 11.44 4.70
C CYS A 132 -16.16 11.39 6.04
N GLY A 133 -17.01 10.38 6.21
CA GLY A 133 -17.65 10.07 7.50
C GLY A 133 -16.63 9.61 8.55
N PRO A 134 -16.97 9.59 9.85
CA PRO A 134 -16.02 9.33 10.94
C PRO A 134 -15.32 7.96 10.86
N ASN A 135 -15.97 6.97 10.24
CA ASN A 135 -15.43 5.61 10.09
C ASN A 135 -14.83 5.35 8.71
N ASP A 136 -14.92 6.33 7.80
CA ASP A 136 -14.37 6.19 6.46
C ASP A 136 -12.85 6.19 6.54
N ARG A 137 -12.26 5.33 5.70
CA ARG A 137 -10.84 5.26 5.47
C ARG A 137 -10.61 5.24 3.97
N LYS A 138 -9.58 5.93 3.53
CA LYS A 138 -9.05 5.76 2.18
C LYS A 138 -7.65 5.18 2.26
N LEU A 139 -7.41 4.12 1.52
CA LEU A 139 -6.09 3.53 1.37
C LEU A 139 -5.45 4.12 0.12
N VAL A 140 -4.28 4.75 0.28
CA VAL A 140 -3.56 5.39 -0.81
C VAL A 140 -2.28 4.62 -1.07
N LEU A 141 -2.16 4.06 -2.27
CA LEU A 141 -1.04 3.22 -2.70
C LEU A 141 -0.39 3.83 -3.93
N GLN A 142 0.93 3.75 -4.01
CA GLN A 142 1.66 4.04 -5.23
C GLN A 142 1.35 2.98 -6.28
N PHE A 143 1.54 3.32 -7.55
CA PHE A 143 1.37 2.42 -8.68
C PHE A 143 2.62 2.41 -9.55
N SER A 144 2.92 1.27 -10.17
CA SER A 144 3.92 1.13 -11.22
C SER A 144 3.34 0.35 -12.40
N ASP A 145 3.65 0.80 -13.61
CA ASP A 145 3.47 0.01 -14.82
C ASP A 145 4.85 -0.52 -15.23
N PRO A 146 5.11 -1.84 -15.10
CA PRO A 146 6.43 -2.39 -15.39
C PRO A 146 6.80 -2.32 -16.88
N THR A 147 5.88 -1.91 -17.75
CA THR A 147 6.09 -1.78 -19.20
C THR A 147 6.12 -0.33 -19.68
N ARG A 148 5.73 0.63 -18.83
CA ARG A 148 5.63 2.05 -19.19
C ARG A 148 6.16 2.94 -18.08
N GLU A 149 7.26 3.60 -18.36
CA GLU A 149 7.77 4.69 -17.54
C GLU A 149 7.36 6.02 -18.19
N ILE A 150 6.82 6.93 -17.38
CA ILE A 150 6.39 8.25 -17.81
C ILE A 150 7.04 9.26 -16.87
N GLU A 151 8.01 10.02 -17.39
CA GLU A 151 8.79 10.94 -16.58
C GLU A 151 7.89 12.05 -15.98
N GLY A 152 8.13 12.34 -14.71
CA GLY A 152 7.37 13.33 -13.95
C GLY A 152 6.06 12.83 -13.35
N TYR A 153 5.44 11.76 -13.87
CA TYR A 153 4.22 11.21 -13.29
C TYR A 153 4.46 10.47 -11.97
N GLU A 154 3.59 10.77 -10.99
CA GLU A 154 3.51 10.12 -9.69
C GLU A 154 2.12 9.48 -9.55
N PRO A 155 1.91 8.30 -10.17
CA PRO A 155 0.61 7.64 -10.16
C PRO A 155 0.28 7.05 -8.78
N GLN A 156 -0.98 7.19 -8.37
CA GLN A 156 -1.50 6.63 -7.13
C GLN A 156 -2.90 6.03 -7.32
N MET A 157 -3.15 4.95 -6.59
CA MET A 157 -4.46 4.31 -6.46
C MET A 157 -5.03 4.60 -5.09
N MET A 158 -6.19 5.27 -5.06
CA MET A 158 -6.92 5.56 -3.82
C MET A 158 -8.16 4.68 -3.72
N PHE A 159 -8.21 3.82 -2.71
CA PHE A 159 -9.31 2.89 -2.47
C PHE A 159 -10.19 3.35 -1.32
N GLN A 160 -11.50 3.26 -1.49
CA GLN A 160 -12.51 3.52 -0.46
C GLN A 160 -13.57 2.41 -0.48
N ARG A 161 -14.09 2.01 0.69
CA ARG A 161 -15.26 1.11 0.75
C ARG A 161 -16.46 1.78 0.10
N ALA A 162 -17.19 1.02 -0.70
CA ALA A 162 -18.40 1.46 -1.40
C ALA A 162 -19.47 0.35 -1.39
N ASP A 163 -19.50 -0.42 -0.31
CA ASP A 163 -20.39 -1.57 -0.15
C ASP A 163 -21.86 -1.14 -0.36
N SER A 164 -22.63 -2.02 -1.00
CA SER A 164 -24.02 -1.73 -1.31
C SER A 164 -24.81 -3.03 -1.26
N GLY A 165 -25.78 -3.09 -0.33
CA GLY A 165 -26.37 -4.36 0.08
C GLY A 165 -25.31 -5.28 0.71
N GLY A 166 -25.52 -6.60 0.64
CA GLY A 166 -24.52 -7.58 1.11
C GLY A 166 -23.28 -7.71 0.22
N VAL A 167 -23.13 -6.88 -0.82
CA VAL A 167 -22.03 -6.96 -1.79
C VAL A 167 -20.89 -6.02 -1.36
N GLN A 168 -19.71 -6.59 -1.16
CA GLN A 168 -18.51 -5.82 -0.85
C GLN A 168 -17.94 -5.16 -2.11
N LYS A 169 -17.64 -3.87 -2.02
CA LYS A 169 -17.11 -3.08 -3.15
C LYS A 169 -16.03 -2.10 -2.70
N LEU A 170 -15.12 -1.81 -3.63
CA LEU A 170 -14.18 -0.70 -3.52
C LEU A 170 -14.43 0.30 -4.64
N LYS A 171 -14.56 1.58 -4.28
CA LYS A 171 -14.32 2.67 -5.23
C LYS A 171 -12.80 2.89 -5.30
N LEU A 172 -12.24 2.73 -6.49
CA LEU A 172 -10.87 3.10 -6.81
C LEU A 172 -10.88 4.39 -7.62
N ILE A 173 -10.06 5.36 -7.20
CA ILE A 173 -9.68 6.52 -8.02
C ILE A 173 -8.21 6.34 -8.38
N PHE A 174 -7.93 6.13 -9.67
CA PHE A 174 -6.58 6.02 -10.21
C PHE A 174 -6.21 7.33 -10.92
N ARG A 175 -5.16 8.01 -10.43
CA ARG A 175 -4.74 9.33 -10.91
C ARG A 175 -3.25 9.54 -10.72
N THR A 176 -2.70 10.57 -11.36
CA THR A 176 -1.39 11.16 -11.00
C THR A 176 -1.57 12.38 -10.07
N ILE A 177 -0.56 12.70 -9.26
CA ILE A 177 -0.47 13.95 -8.47
C ILE A 177 0.50 14.98 -9.04
N SER A 178 1.20 14.61 -10.10
CA SER A 178 2.20 15.43 -10.78
C SER A 178 1.98 15.41 -12.29
N GLY A 179 2.62 16.35 -12.98
CA GLY A 179 2.55 16.49 -14.44
C GLY A 179 3.66 15.72 -15.15
N MET A 180 3.46 15.46 -16.44
CA MET A 180 4.46 14.84 -17.29
C MET A 180 5.57 15.85 -17.53
N ILE A 181 6.82 15.40 -17.45
CA ILE A 181 7.97 16.18 -17.89
C ILE A 181 8.28 15.77 -19.33
N VAL A 182 8.34 16.76 -20.21
CA VAL A 182 8.67 16.57 -21.63
C VAL A 182 9.90 17.41 -21.91
N GLU A 183 10.98 16.77 -22.35
CA GLU A 183 12.17 17.47 -22.80
C GLU A 183 11.93 18.07 -24.19
N GLU A 184 12.37 19.31 -24.40
CA GLU A 184 12.14 20.02 -25.66
C GLU A 184 12.79 19.27 -26.83
N GLY A 185 11.99 18.92 -27.85
CA GLY A 185 12.45 18.20 -29.03
C GLY A 185 12.56 16.67 -28.85
N VAL A 186 12.20 16.13 -27.69
CA VAL A 186 12.15 14.68 -27.43
C VAL A 186 10.69 14.24 -27.29
N GLU A 187 10.25 13.31 -28.14
CA GLU A 187 8.93 12.71 -28.01
C GLU A 187 8.96 11.63 -26.91
N PRO A 188 8.10 11.74 -25.87
CA PRO A 188 8.08 10.74 -24.81
C PRO A 188 7.55 9.40 -25.36
N PRO A 189 8.13 8.26 -24.96
CA PRO A 189 7.73 6.95 -25.48
C PRO A 189 6.29 6.58 -25.09
N TYR A 190 5.79 7.13 -23.98
CA TYR A 190 4.44 6.90 -23.47
C TYR A 190 3.89 8.18 -22.84
N SER A 191 2.60 8.44 -23.06
CA SER A 191 1.83 9.51 -22.41
C SER A 191 0.72 9.00 -21.49
N GLU A 192 0.52 7.68 -21.46
CA GLU A 192 -0.50 7.01 -20.66
C GLU A 192 -0.03 5.63 -20.18
N TYR A 193 -0.48 5.22 -19.01
CA TYR A 193 -0.24 3.88 -18.48
C TYR A 193 -1.14 2.83 -19.16
N THR A 194 -0.80 1.55 -19.03
CA THR A 194 -1.58 0.45 -19.62
C THR A 194 -2.98 0.38 -19.02
N VAL A 195 -3.12 0.72 -17.74
CA VAL A 195 -4.42 0.97 -17.10
C VAL A 195 -4.72 2.47 -17.25
N PRO A 196 -5.85 2.88 -17.83
CA PRO A 196 -6.18 4.31 -17.92
C PRO A 196 -6.46 4.92 -16.54
N PHE A 197 -6.10 6.19 -16.34
CA PHE A 197 -6.57 6.92 -15.18
C PHE A 197 -8.10 7.04 -15.20
N GLY A 198 -8.72 7.05 -14.02
CA GLY A 198 -10.17 7.12 -13.91
C GLY A 198 -10.72 6.58 -12.60
N GLU A 199 -12.04 6.44 -12.57
CA GLU A 199 -12.76 5.84 -11.44
C GLU A 199 -13.23 4.43 -11.79
N TYR A 200 -13.02 3.50 -10.86
CA TYR A 200 -13.38 2.10 -11.01
C TYR A 200 -14.19 1.66 -9.79
N LEU A 201 -15.38 1.10 -10.03
CA LEU A 201 -16.14 0.42 -8.99
C LEU A 201 -15.82 -1.08 -9.04
N LEU A 202 -14.93 -1.50 -8.14
CA LEU A 202 -14.47 -2.87 -8.04
C LEU A 202 -15.40 -3.67 -7.11
N VAL A 203 -15.73 -4.90 -7.51
CA VAL A 203 -16.53 -5.84 -6.72
C VAL A 203 -15.62 -6.93 -6.19
N LYS A 204 -15.81 -7.36 -4.94
CA LYS A 204 -15.07 -8.47 -4.36
C LYS A 204 -15.26 -9.74 -5.19
N GLN A 205 -14.20 -10.53 -5.39
CA GLN A 205 -14.26 -11.84 -6.03
C GLN A 205 -14.29 -12.96 -5.00
#